data_AF-A0A0M4EEK0-F1
#
_entry.id   AF-A0A0M4EEK0-F1
#
_cell.length_a   1.000
_cell.length_b   1.000
_cell.length_c   1.000
_cell.angle_alpha   90.00
_cell.angle_beta   90.00
_cell.angle_gamma   90.00
#
_symmetry.space_group_name_H-M   'P 1'
#
loop_
_entity.id
_entity.type
_entity.pdbx_description
1 polymer ?
#
loop_
_entity_poly.entity_id
_entity_poly.type
_entity_poly.pdbx_seq_one_letter_code
_entity_poly.pdbx_strand_id
1 'polypeptide(L)'
;MGNPEERWYVPQPYDSRQRRGLEAWLFGLWEKSMELLARRVMQRIYSAHFGSSRYPSFEHIRQRVALALNNHHSLSEGPIAPLLPSMLDIGGILLEQLPALELSAHPKRPFILFSLGTRYSWRSASGAALQQIFVHVFAQFPNYDIYWTYDGNNGSAISAAYTHIKLAKWWPQAQLLSLPHARLFITHGGKGSLTEALYFGHTPVLGLPFNGEQRANLGKAQAKGWALMFDKRQLTTDQLLCGMQRVLSERSFKQHIQTAARIYKDRPLNASQLTVYWLEYILRYKGALQLSGTARELPLYEFYLLDVRLFIYSMLIILIFMLFWLDKRSE
;
A
#
# COMPACT_ATOMS: atom_id res chain seq x y z
N MET A 1 8.24 9.98 14.75
CA MET A 1 8.28 8.69 15.48
C MET A 1 9.69 8.25 15.85
N GLY A 2 10.76 8.74 15.21
CA GLY A 2 12.13 8.39 15.59
C GLY A 2 12.60 7.05 15.04
N ASN A 3 11.95 6.53 13.99
CA ASN A 3 12.48 5.38 13.26
C ASN A 3 13.73 5.82 12.50
N PRO A 4 14.74 4.95 12.31
CA PRO A 4 15.87 5.30 11.47
C PRO A 4 15.36 5.56 10.04
N GLU A 5 15.79 6.67 9.45
CA GLU A 5 15.42 7.06 8.08
C GLU A 5 16.57 6.82 7.10
N GLU A 6 17.55 6.00 7.50
CA GLU A 6 18.76 5.78 6.74
C GLU A 6 18.46 5.00 5.46
N ARG A 7 18.40 5.74 4.35
CA ARG A 7 17.91 5.27 3.05
C ARG A 7 18.76 4.17 2.44
N TRP A 8 19.98 4.00 2.92
CA TRP A 8 20.89 2.97 2.45
C TRP A 8 20.52 1.58 2.95
N TYR A 9 19.80 1.44 4.07
CA TYR A 9 19.45 0.12 4.64
C TYR A 9 18.02 0.03 5.19
N VAL A 10 17.26 1.13 5.27
CA VAL A 10 15.84 1.13 5.60
C VAL A 10 15.02 1.18 4.30
N PRO A 11 14.34 0.09 3.92
CA PRO A 11 13.51 0.07 2.72
C PRO A 11 12.37 1.07 2.82
N GLN A 12 12.12 1.83 1.75
CA GLN A 12 11.03 2.79 1.71
C GLN A 12 9.73 2.14 1.22
N PRO A 13 8.55 2.47 1.79
CA PRO A 13 7.28 1.83 1.42
C PRO A 13 6.91 2.00 -0.06
N TYR A 14 7.32 3.14 -0.62
CA TYR A 14 7.01 3.61 -1.97
C TYR A 14 8.17 3.46 -2.96
N ASP A 15 9.34 2.99 -2.52
CA ASP A 15 10.46 2.70 -3.41
C ASP A 15 10.65 1.18 -3.54
N SER A 16 10.51 0.70 -4.78
CA SER A 16 10.77 -0.71 -5.10
C SER A 16 12.26 -1.01 -5.24
N ARG A 17 13.10 0.03 -5.30
CA ARG A 17 14.55 -0.08 -5.45
C ARG A 17 15.21 0.58 -4.24
N GLN A 18 16.18 -0.13 -3.66
CA GLN A 18 17.03 0.46 -2.64
C GLN A 18 18.06 1.35 -3.34
N ARG A 19 17.81 2.66 -3.36
CA ARG A 19 18.72 3.65 -3.94
C ARG A 19 20.04 3.67 -3.17
N ARG A 20 21.14 3.88 -3.89
CA ARG A 20 22.51 3.94 -3.32
C ARG A 20 23.23 5.19 -3.80
N GLY A 21 24.27 5.59 -3.07
CA GLY A 21 25.13 6.72 -3.44
C GLY A 21 24.35 8.03 -3.62
N LEU A 22 24.68 8.76 -4.70
CA LEU A 22 24.11 10.09 -4.99
C LEU A 22 22.59 10.07 -5.21
N GLU A 23 22.05 9.01 -5.82
CA GLU A 23 20.59 8.90 -6.05
C GLU A 23 19.81 8.85 -4.73
N ALA A 24 20.33 8.14 -3.72
CA ALA A 24 19.71 8.06 -2.40
C ALA A 24 19.73 9.43 -1.69
N TRP A 25 20.80 10.20 -1.90
CA TRP A 25 20.95 11.53 -1.32
C TRP A 25 19.98 12.53 -1.96
N LEU A 26 19.99 12.63 -3.29
CA LEU A 26 19.07 13.47 -4.07
C LEU A 26 17.61 13.13 -3.80
N PHE A 27 17.30 11.85 -3.65
CA PHE A 27 15.95 11.41 -3.38
C PHE A 27 15.39 11.96 -2.06
N GLY A 28 16.20 12.39 -1.09
CA GLY A 28 15.56 13.05 0.05
C GLY A 28 16.32 14.00 0.96
N LEU A 29 17.03 15.02 0.50
CA LEU A 29 16.79 15.66 -0.77
C LEU A 29 15.31 16.04 -0.94
N TRP A 30 14.79 15.59 -2.07
CA TRP A 30 13.40 15.75 -2.47
C TRP A 30 12.38 15.38 -1.37
N GLU A 31 12.45 14.16 -0.81
CA GLU A 31 11.55 13.68 0.24
C GLU A 31 11.45 14.62 1.45
N LYS A 32 12.58 15.11 1.98
CA LYS A 32 12.58 16.04 3.14
C LYS A 32 11.95 17.38 2.79
N SER A 33 12.19 17.87 1.59
CA SER A 33 11.52 19.07 1.08
C SER A 33 10.01 18.86 0.96
N MET A 34 9.57 17.70 0.44
CA MET A 34 8.15 17.35 0.38
C MET A 34 7.54 17.21 1.77
N GLU A 35 8.26 16.62 2.73
CA GLU A 35 7.82 16.51 4.11
C GLU A 35 7.60 17.88 4.76
N LEU A 36 8.52 18.83 4.54
CA LEU A 36 8.36 20.21 5.05
C LEU A 36 7.15 20.91 4.44
N LEU A 37 6.90 20.73 3.13
CA LEU A 37 5.71 21.25 2.47
C LEU A 37 4.44 20.62 3.05
N ALA A 38 4.40 19.30 3.19
CA ALA A 38 3.29 18.57 3.78
C ALA A 38 3.01 19.02 5.21
N ARG A 39 4.06 19.23 6.03
CA ARG A 39 3.95 19.76 7.40
C ARG A 39 3.29 21.14 7.42
N ARG A 40 3.65 22.04 6.50
CA ARG A 40 3.00 23.37 6.40
C ARG A 40 1.51 23.25 6.06
N VAL A 41 1.16 22.36 5.13
CA VAL A 41 -0.24 22.11 4.76
C VAL A 41 -1.01 21.51 5.95
N MET A 42 -0.46 20.49 6.61
CA MET A 42 -1.06 19.86 7.79
C MET A 42 -1.24 20.84 8.93
N GLN A 43 -0.25 21.71 9.20
CA GLN A 43 -0.36 22.74 10.23
C GLN A 43 -1.49 23.73 9.93
N ARG A 44 -1.66 24.16 8.67
CA ARG A 44 -2.77 25.05 8.28
C ARG A 44 -4.13 24.39 8.53
N ILE A 45 -4.29 23.14 8.09
CA ILE A 45 -5.52 22.37 8.31
C ILE A 45 -5.77 22.20 9.81
N TYR A 46 -4.74 21.83 10.56
CA TYR A 46 -4.82 21.66 12.01
C TYR A 46 -5.30 22.94 12.69
N SER A 47 -4.64 24.08 12.45
CA SER A 47 -5.01 25.36 13.06
C SER A 47 -6.41 25.86 12.65
N ALA A 48 -6.90 25.48 11.47
CA ALA A 48 -8.25 25.84 11.02
C ALA A 48 -9.36 25.09 11.79
N HIS A 49 -9.08 23.88 12.28
CA HIS A 49 -10.07 23.03 12.96
C HIS A 49 -9.85 22.91 14.46
N PHE A 50 -8.61 23.12 14.94
CA PHE A 50 -8.21 22.96 16.33
C PHE A 50 -7.60 24.27 16.84
N GLY A 51 -8.44 25.09 17.49
CA GLY A 51 -8.03 26.36 18.06
C GLY A 51 -7.04 26.21 19.22
N SER A 52 -6.09 27.14 19.31
CA SER A 52 -5.01 27.15 20.32
C SER A 52 -5.48 27.30 21.77
N SER A 53 -6.73 27.72 21.99
CA SER A 53 -7.30 27.84 23.34
C SER A 53 -7.64 26.49 23.98
N ARG A 54 -7.93 25.46 23.18
CA ARG A 54 -8.36 24.14 23.67
C ARG A 54 -7.36 23.02 23.36
N TYR A 55 -6.59 23.16 22.28
CA TYR A 55 -5.71 22.10 21.82
C TYR A 55 -4.24 22.53 21.83
N PRO A 56 -3.29 21.62 22.11
CA PRO A 56 -1.87 21.90 21.98
C PRO A 56 -1.47 22.29 20.56
N SER A 57 -0.28 22.85 20.38
CA SER A 57 0.21 23.18 19.04
C SER A 57 0.36 21.92 18.18
N PHE A 58 0.23 22.10 16.85
CA PHE A 58 0.45 21.03 15.87
C PHE A 58 1.75 20.27 16.13
N GLU A 59 2.82 21.01 16.41
CA GLU A 59 4.14 20.41 16.62
C GLU A 59 4.23 19.63 17.93
N HIS A 60 3.56 20.10 18.98
CA HIS A 60 3.46 19.38 20.25
C HIS A 60 2.73 18.04 20.09
N ILE A 61 1.63 18.01 19.35
CA ILE A 61 0.88 16.76 19.09
C ILE A 61 1.68 15.81 18.21
N ARG A 62 2.34 16.32 17.16
CA ARG A 62 3.15 15.52 16.24
C ARG A 62 4.30 14.79 16.95
N GLN A 63 4.92 15.46 17.93
CA GLN A 63 6.00 14.87 18.74
C GLN A 63 5.49 13.84 19.76
N ARG A 64 4.23 13.96 20.20
CA ARG A 64 3.63 13.14 21.26
C ARG A 64 2.70 12.03 20.78
N VAL A 65 2.89 11.55 19.56
CA VAL A 65 2.15 10.38 19.07
C VAL A 65 2.59 9.13 19.83
N ALA A 66 1.75 8.62 20.73
CA ALA A 66 2.05 7.46 21.56
C ALA A 66 2.02 6.13 20.78
N LEU A 67 1.17 6.03 19.75
CA LEU A 67 0.97 4.81 18.97
C LEU A 67 0.72 5.14 17.50
N ALA A 68 1.31 4.36 16.60
CA ALA A 68 0.91 4.27 15.20
C ALA A 68 0.27 2.90 14.95
N LEU A 69 -0.92 2.94 14.38
CA LEU A 69 -1.64 1.76 13.94
C LEU A 69 -1.52 1.68 12.41
N ASN A 70 -0.79 0.70 11.92
CA ASN A 70 -0.51 0.51 10.50
C ASN A 70 -1.46 -0.54 9.94
N ASN A 71 -2.24 -0.18 8.91
CA ASN A 71 -3.03 -1.17 8.16
C ASN A 71 -2.11 -1.96 7.21
N HIS A 72 -1.23 -2.78 7.78
CA HIS A 72 -0.18 -3.54 7.11
C HIS A 72 0.17 -4.78 7.94
N HIS A 73 0.80 -5.77 7.32
CA HIS A 73 1.43 -6.89 8.00
C HIS A 73 2.81 -7.16 7.39
N SER A 74 3.86 -6.66 8.03
CA SER A 74 5.24 -6.68 7.54
C SER A 74 5.73 -8.05 7.06
N LEU A 75 5.45 -9.13 7.81
CA LEU A 75 5.87 -10.49 7.43
C LEU A 75 5.23 -10.98 6.12
N SER A 76 3.95 -10.67 5.90
CA SER A 76 3.22 -11.15 4.71
C SER A 76 3.31 -10.18 3.54
N GLU A 77 3.43 -8.87 3.78
CA GLU A 77 3.31 -7.83 2.76
C GLU A 77 4.66 -7.17 2.43
N GLY A 78 5.55 -7.04 3.42
CA GLY A 78 6.85 -6.38 3.28
C GLY A 78 6.77 -4.89 2.90
N PRO A 79 7.92 -4.22 2.75
CA PRO A 79 9.25 -4.74 3.07
C PRO A 79 9.43 -4.97 4.58
N ILE A 80 10.40 -5.81 4.95
CA ILE A 80 10.82 -5.94 6.35
C ILE A 80 11.55 -4.65 6.72
N ALA A 81 11.13 -4.02 7.81
CA ALA A 81 11.73 -2.79 8.32
C ALA A 81 11.87 -2.86 9.84
N PRO A 82 12.90 -2.24 10.43
CA PRO A 82 12.95 -2.06 11.87
C PRO A 82 11.82 -1.08 12.25
N LEU A 83 10.82 -1.57 12.98
CA LEU A 83 9.74 -0.75 13.51
C LEU A 83 9.94 -0.55 15.00
N LEU A 84 9.62 0.65 15.49
CA LEU A 84 9.57 0.91 16.92
C LEU A 84 8.41 0.14 17.59
N PRO A 85 8.51 -0.22 18.88
CA PRO A 85 7.42 -0.85 19.61
C PRO A 85 6.09 -0.06 19.57
N SER A 86 6.16 1.27 19.41
CA SER A 86 4.98 2.13 19.24
C SER A 86 4.31 2.03 17.86
N MET A 87 4.82 1.21 16.93
CA MET A 87 4.26 1.00 15.59
C MET A 87 3.72 -0.42 15.49
N LEU A 88 2.40 -0.54 15.34
CA LEU A 88 1.71 -1.82 15.37
C LEU A 88 1.09 -2.12 14.03
N ASP A 89 1.37 -3.32 13.53
CA ASP A 89 0.76 -3.86 12.32
C ASP A 89 -0.62 -4.44 12.67
N ILE A 90 -1.66 -3.70 12.30
CA ILE A 90 -3.07 -4.06 12.53
C ILE A 90 -3.80 -4.36 11.21
N GLY A 91 -3.04 -4.80 10.21
CA GLY A 91 -3.58 -5.16 8.91
C GLY A 91 -4.72 -6.17 9.05
N GLY A 92 -5.85 -5.86 8.40
CA GLY A 92 -7.02 -6.75 8.32
C GLY A 92 -8.03 -6.58 9.44
N ILE A 93 -7.84 -5.63 10.37
CA ILE A 93 -8.75 -5.41 11.50
C ILE A 93 -10.23 -5.29 11.11
N LEU A 94 -10.51 -4.59 9.99
CA LEU A 94 -11.89 -4.41 9.49
C LEU A 94 -12.53 -5.73 9.01
N LEU A 95 -11.71 -6.72 8.63
CA LEU A 95 -12.16 -7.99 8.07
C LEU A 95 -12.40 -9.06 9.13
N GLU A 96 -11.95 -8.82 10.37
CA GLU A 96 -12.24 -9.68 11.53
C GLU A 96 -13.72 -9.58 11.94
N GLN A 97 -14.35 -8.44 11.64
CA GLN A 97 -15.74 -8.15 12.00
C GLN A 97 -16.67 -8.15 10.78
N LEU A 98 -16.26 -8.76 9.66
CA LEU A 98 -17.04 -8.73 8.45
C LEU A 98 -18.36 -9.52 8.65
N PRO A 99 -19.53 -8.88 8.48
CA PRO A 99 -20.80 -9.60 8.56
C PRO A 99 -20.92 -10.58 7.38
N ALA A 100 -21.55 -11.73 7.65
CA ALA A 100 -21.85 -12.70 6.60
C ALA A 100 -22.80 -12.10 5.55
N LEU A 101 -22.62 -12.48 4.29
CA LEU A 101 -23.59 -12.16 3.24
C LEU A 101 -24.86 -12.99 3.49
N GLU A 102 -26.04 -12.43 3.21
CA GLU A 102 -27.29 -13.20 3.31
C GLU A 102 -27.31 -14.36 2.30
N LEU A 103 -27.79 -15.54 2.74
CA LEU A 103 -27.72 -16.80 1.99
C LEU A 103 -28.32 -16.73 0.57
N SER A 104 -29.37 -15.92 0.40
CA SER A 104 -30.05 -15.66 -0.87
C SER A 104 -29.21 -14.85 -1.88
N ALA A 105 -28.24 -14.07 -1.39
CA ALA A 105 -27.38 -13.21 -2.21
C ALA A 105 -26.09 -13.92 -2.65
N HIS A 106 -25.83 -15.17 -2.22
CA HIS A 106 -24.62 -15.89 -2.61
C HIS A 106 -24.64 -16.21 -4.11
N PRO A 107 -23.62 -15.78 -4.86
CA PRO A 107 -23.39 -16.30 -6.20
C PRO A 107 -23.20 -17.81 -6.12
N LYS A 108 -23.97 -18.57 -6.88
CA LYS A 108 -23.86 -20.04 -6.97
C LYS A 108 -22.88 -20.49 -8.06
N ARG A 109 -22.57 -19.60 -9.00
CA ARG A 109 -21.63 -19.83 -10.10
C ARG A 109 -20.25 -19.29 -9.75
N PRO A 110 -19.16 -19.87 -10.30
CA PRO A 110 -17.85 -19.24 -10.21
C PRO A 110 -17.91 -17.84 -10.80
N PHE A 111 -17.24 -16.88 -10.15
CA PHE A 111 -17.34 -15.49 -10.56
C PHE A 111 -16.01 -14.73 -10.52
N ILE A 112 -15.99 -13.65 -11.28
CA ILE A 112 -14.90 -12.68 -11.37
C ILE A 112 -15.41 -11.37 -10.80
N LEU A 113 -14.65 -10.78 -9.88
CA LEU A 113 -14.94 -9.47 -9.33
C LEU A 113 -14.05 -8.44 -10.02
N PHE A 114 -14.62 -7.34 -10.49
CA PHE A 114 -13.89 -6.27 -11.15
C PHE A 114 -14.19 -4.91 -10.50
N SER A 115 -13.17 -4.33 -9.86
CA SER A 115 -13.29 -3.04 -9.16
C SER A 115 -12.01 -2.20 -9.27
N LEU A 116 -12.11 -1.05 -9.93
CA LEU A 116 -11.01 -0.08 -10.06
C LEU A 116 -11.02 0.99 -8.96
N GLY A 117 -11.83 0.80 -7.91
CA GLY A 117 -11.97 1.72 -6.80
C GLY A 117 -12.87 2.92 -7.11
N THR A 118 -13.13 3.74 -6.11
CA THR A 118 -14.10 4.86 -6.17
C THR A 118 -13.61 6.10 -6.91
N ARG A 119 -12.29 6.19 -7.16
CA ARG A 119 -11.67 7.33 -7.85
C ARG A 119 -11.64 7.16 -9.37
N TYR A 120 -11.91 5.96 -9.87
CA TYR A 120 -11.97 5.69 -11.29
C TYR A 120 -13.41 5.77 -11.79
N SER A 121 -13.64 6.51 -12.87
CA SER A 121 -14.96 6.62 -13.51
C SER A 121 -14.89 6.17 -14.97
N TRP A 122 -15.80 5.25 -15.31
CA TRP A 122 -16.00 4.73 -16.67
C TRP A 122 -16.69 5.72 -17.58
N ARG A 123 -17.18 6.86 -17.06
CA ARG A 123 -17.73 7.95 -17.85
C ARG A 123 -16.66 8.81 -18.54
N SER A 124 -15.41 8.72 -18.08
CA SER A 124 -14.31 9.51 -18.64
C SER A 124 -13.98 9.09 -20.08
N ALA A 125 -13.51 10.04 -20.91
CA ALA A 125 -13.09 9.76 -22.29
C ALA A 125 -11.98 8.69 -22.36
N SER A 126 -11.05 8.69 -21.40
CA SER A 126 -10.03 7.64 -21.25
C SER A 126 -10.61 6.27 -20.91
N GLY A 127 -11.83 6.21 -20.36
CA GLY A 127 -12.51 4.98 -20.01
C GLY A 127 -13.06 4.22 -21.20
N ALA A 128 -13.42 4.89 -22.29
CA ALA A 128 -14.12 4.28 -23.42
C ALA A 128 -13.31 3.16 -24.11
N ALA A 129 -12.05 3.41 -24.44
CA ALA A 129 -11.19 2.41 -25.08
C ALA A 129 -10.93 1.20 -24.16
N LEU A 130 -10.63 1.47 -22.89
CA LEU A 130 -10.40 0.43 -21.89
C LEU A 130 -11.66 -0.41 -21.64
N GLN A 131 -12.82 0.24 -21.60
CA GLN A 131 -14.11 -0.41 -21.44
C GLN A 131 -14.40 -1.38 -22.58
N GLN A 132 -14.15 -0.99 -23.83
CA GLN A 132 -14.35 -1.87 -24.98
C GLN A 132 -13.48 -3.13 -24.89
N ILE A 133 -12.22 -2.98 -24.49
CA ILE A 133 -11.31 -4.12 -24.24
C ILE A 133 -11.91 -5.07 -23.20
N PHE A 134 -12.34 -4.55 -22.04
CA PHE A 134 -12.91 -5.38 -20.99
C PHE A 134 -14.21 -6.06 -21.41
N VAL A 135 -15.14 -5.34 -22.06
CA VAL A 135 -16.40 -5.95 -22.55
C VAL A 135 -16.10 -7.08 -23.54
N HIS A 136 -15.18 -6.86 -24.49
CA HIS A 136 -14.82 -7.88 -25.48
C HIS A 136 -14.20 -9.12 -24.82
N VAL A 137 -13.29 -8.93 -23.86
CA VAL A 137 -12.68 -10.06 -23.15
C VAL A 137 -13.70 -10.77 -22.26
N PHE A 138 -14.53 -10.05 -21.52
CA PHE A 138 -15.56 -10.63 -20.65
C PHE A 138 -16.61 -11.44 -21.40
N ALA A 139 -16.92 -11.08 -22.65
CA ALA A 139 -17.77 -11.87 -23.52
C ALA A 139 -17.22 -13.30 -23.76
N GLN A 140 -15.89 -13.48 -23.71
CA GLN A 140 -15.22 -14.79 -23.88
C GLN A 140 -15.25 -15.67 -22.62
N PHE A 141 -15.82 -15.20 -21.51
CA PHE A 141 -15.92 -15.93 -20.24
C PHE A 141 -17.38 -16.18 -19.80
N PRO A 142 -18.27 -16.74 -20.64
CA PRO A 142 -19.69 -16.92 -20.30
C PRO A 142 -19.93 -17.90 -19.14
N ASN A 143 -18.92 -18.70 -18.80
CA ASN A 143 -18.98 -19.65 -17.68
C ASN A 143 -18.90 -18.96 -16.31
N TYR A 144 -18.42 -17.71 -16.25
CA TYR A 144 -18.27 -16.94 -15.02
C TYR A 144 -19.31 -15.81 -14.95
N ASP A 145 -19.86 -15.58 -13.76
CA ASP A 145 -20.54 -14.31 -13.49
C ASP A 145 -19.50 -13.21 -13.27
N ILE A 146 -19.69 -12.04 -13.85
CA ILE A 146 -18.73 -10.93 -13.78
C ILE A 146 -19.38 -9.78 -13.02
N TYR A 147 -18.96 -9.59 -11.77
CA TYR A 147 -19.42 -8.50 -10.92
C TYR A 147 -18.52 -7.29 -11.14
N TRP A 148 -19.00 -6.30 -11.89
CA TRP A 148 -18.21 -5.14 -12.30
C TRP A 148 -18.75 -3.87 -11.66
N THR A 149 -17.92 -3.16 -10.90
CA THR A 149 -18.23 -1.79 -10.45
C THR A 149 -18.17 -0.83 -11.64
N TYR A 150 -19.32 -0.34 -12.09
CA TYR A 150 -19.47 0.37 -13.33
C TYR A 150 -20.44 1.55 -13.20
N ASP A 151 -20.03 2.72 -13.68
CA ASP A 151 -20.83 3.95 -13.69
C ASP A 151 -21.01 4.54 -15.10
N GLY A 152 -20.53 3.88 -16.15
CA GLY A 152 -20.61 4.35 -17.54
C GLY A 152 -22.04 4.34 -18.11
N ASN A 153 -22.29 5.19 -19.09
CA ASN A 153 -23.64 5.47 -19.59
C ASN A 153 -24.25 4.32 -20.42
N ASN A 154 -23.42 3.46 -20.99
CA ASN A 154 -23.82 2.31 -21.82
C ASN A 154 -24.04 1.02 -20.99
N GLY A 155 -24.13 1.11 -19.66
CA GLY A 155 -24.31 -0.06 -18.79
C GLY A 155 -25.52 -0.92 -19.18
N SER A 156 -26.66 -0.30 -19.49
CA SER A 156 -27.87 -1.02 -19.90
C SER A 156 -27.68 -1.83 -21.19
N ALA A 157 -26.91 -1.31 -22.15
CA ALA A 157 -26.63 -2.01 -23.40
C ALA A 157 -25.70 -3.22 -23.18
N ILE A 158 -24.71 -3.09 -22.30
CA ILE A 158 -23.80 -4.20 -21.95
C ILE A 158 -24.57 -5.32 -21.24
N SER A 159 -25.38 -4.98 -20.23
CA SER A 159 -26.16 -5.98 -19.48
C SER A 159 -27.21 -6.68 -20.36
N ALA A 160 -27.77 -5.98 -21.36
CA ALA A 160 -28.70 -6.58 -22.33
C ALA A 160 -27.99 -7.55 -23.29
N ALA A 161 -26.77 -7.22 -23.71
CA ALA A 161 -25.97 -8.06 -24.61
C ALA A 161 -25.36 -9.29 -23.90
N TYR A 162 -24.99 -9.15 -22.63
CA TYR A 162 -24.26 -10.17 -21.87
C TYR A 162 -24.85 -10.33 -20.47
N THR A 163 -25.72 -11.32 -20.29
CA THR A 163 -26.45 -11.55 -19.02
C THR A 163 -25.55 -11.97 -17.85
N HIS A 164 -24.36 -12.53 -18.13
CA HIS A 164 -23.36 -12.87 -17.11
C HIS A 164 -22.53 -11.67 -16.64
N ILE A 165 -22.59 -10.53 -17.35
CA ILE A 165 -21.93 -9.28 -16.93
C ILE A 165 -22.89 -8.47 -16.06
N LYS A 166 -22.64 -8.48 -14.76
CA LYS A 166 -23.45 -7.81 -13.73
C LYS A 166 -22.81 -6.47 -13.36
N LEU A 167 -23.47 -5.39 -13.76
CA LEU A 167 -23.00 -4.02 -13.54
C LEU A 167 -23.71 -3.38 -12.34
N ALA A 168 -22.95 -2.75 -11.45
CA ALA A 168 -23.49 -1.90 -10.38
C ALA A 168 -22.50 -0.79 -10.01
N LYS A 169 -22.97 0.30 -9.41
CA LYS A 169 -22.06 1.35 -8.91
C LYS A 169 -21.22 0.90 -7.72
N TRP A 170 -21.72 -0.09 -6.97
CA TRP A 170 -21.07 -0.62 -5.78
C TRP A 170 -21.44 -2.09 -5.60
N TRP A 171 -20.48 -2.87 -5.11
CA TRP A 171 -20.63 -4.27 -4.71
C TRP A 171 -20.07 -4.46 -3.30
N PRO A 172 -20.61 -5.39 -2.49
CA PRO A 172 -20.03 -5.75 -1.19
C PRO A 172 -18.73 -6.55 -1.39
N GLN A 173 -17.66 -5.84 -1.76
CA GLN A 173 -16.41 -6.40 -2.29
C GLN A 173 -15.78 -7.41 -1.33
N ALA A 174 -15.60 -7.05 -0.06
CA ALA A 174 -15.03 -7.93 0.96
C ALA A 174 -15.90 -9.19 1.15
N GLN A 175 -17.23 -9.04 1.20
CA GLN A 175 -18.14 -10.18 1.34
C GLN A 175 -18.04 -11.10 0.12
N LEU A 176 -18.04 -10.57 -1.10
CA LEU A 176 -17.86 -11.36 -2.32
C LEU A 176 -16.50 -12.08 -2.33
N LEU A 177 -15.42 -11.40 -1.97
CA LEU A 177 -14.08 -12.00 -1.88
C LEU A 177 -13.96 -13.04 -0.77
N SER A 178 -14.88 -13.07 0.20
CA SER A 178 -14.94 -14.12 1.22
C SER A 178 -15.53 -15.44 0.69
N LEU A 179 -16.25 -15.39 -0.42
CA LEU A 179 -16.98 -16.55 -0.95
C LEU A 179 -16.07 -17.49 -1.75
N PRO A 180 -16.19 -18.81 -1.56
CA PRO A 180 -15.34 -19.81 -2.20
C PRO A 180 -15.52 -19.89 -3.73
N HIS A 181 -16.48 -19.17 -4.30
CA HIS A 181 -16.77 -19.13 -5.73
C HIS A 181 -16.08 -17.97 -6.45
N ALA A 182 -15.46 -17.04 -5.72
CA ALA A 182 -14.57 -16.06 -6.31
C ALA A 182 -13.36 -16.78 -6.96
N ARG A 183 -13.05 -16.42 -8.20
CA ARG A 183 -11.99 -17.06 -8.99
C ARG A 183 -10.91 -16.10 -9.44
N LEU A 184 -11.26 -14.85 -9.66
CA LEU A 184 -10.33 -13.79 -10.04
C LEU A 184 -10.84 -12.45 -9.50
N PHE A 185 -9.92 -11.64 -8.99
CA PHE A 185 -10.20 -10.27 -8.63
C PHE A 185 -9.38 -9.32 -9.51
N ILE A 186 -10.07 -8.57 -10.37
CA ILE A 186 -9.48 -7.53 -11.19
C ILE A 186 -9.56 -6.21 -10.42
N THR A 187 -8.41 -5.60 -10.13
CA THR A 187 -8.37 -4.37 -9.34
C THR A 187 -7.28 -3.40 -9.73
N HIS A 188 -7.49 -2.12 -9.41
CA HIS A 188 -6.47 -1.09 -9.53
C HIS A 188 -5.25 -1.28 -8.60
N GLY A 189 -5.32 -2.15 -7.59
CA GLY A 189 -4.20 -2.40 -6.68
C GLY A 189 -4.10 -1.45 -5.48
N GLY A 190 -5.20 -0.76 -5.16
CA GLY A 190 -5.29 0.02 -3.92
C GLY A 190 -5.11 -0.86 -2.69
N LYS A 191 -4.56 -0.27 -1.61
CA LYS A 191 -4.21 -1.01 -0.39
C LYS A 191 -5.37 -1.83 0.19
N GLY A 192 -6.56 -1.23 0.32
CA GLY A 192 -7.74 -1.91 0.86
C GLY A 192 -8.14 -3.15 0.05
N SER A 193 -8.23 -3.01 -1.28
CA SER A 193 -8.56 -4.12 -2.19
C SER A 193 -7.57 -5.28 -2.07
N LEU A 194 -6.27 -4.99 -1.99
CA LEU A 194 -5.27 -6.05 -1.85
C LEU A 194 -5.28 -6.68 -0.45
N THR A 195 -5.53 -5.90 0.60
CA THR A 195 -5.72 -6.43 1.96
C THR A 195 -6.92 -7.37 2.02
N GLU A 196 -8.04 -7.05 1.38
CA GLU A 196 -9.21 -7.94 1.29
C GLU A 196 -8.87 -9.25 0.56
N ALA A 197 -8.24 -9.17 -0.63
CA ALA A 197 -7.84 -10.35 -1.39
C ALA A 197 -6.86 -11.24 -0.61
N LEU A 198 -5.85 -10.62 0.02
CA LEU A 198 -4.85 -11.30 0.82
C LEU A 198 -5.45 -11.93 2.09
N TYR A 199 -6.40 -11.26 2.74
CA TYR A 199 -7.04 -11.78 3.93
C TYR A 199 -7.85 -13.04 3.64
N PHE A 200 -8.67 -13.06 2.57
CA PHE A 200 -9.45 -14.26 2.23
C PHE A 200 -8.61 -15.34 1.53
N GLY A 201 -7.56 -14.94 0.82
CA GLY A 201 -6.47 -15.82 0.47
C GLY A 201 -6.75 -16.86 -0.60
N HIS A 202 -7.88 -16.80 -1.31
CA HIS A 202 -8.21 -17.82 -2.32
C HIS A 202 -8.47 -17.27 -3.72
N THR A 203 -8.46 -15.93 -3.87
CA THR A 203 -8.79 -15.24 -5.12
C THR A 203 -7.56 -14.48 -5.62
N PRO A 204 -6.85 -14.99 -6.64
CA PRO A 204 -5.69 -14.29 -7.20
C PRO A 204 -6.09 -12.97 -7.88
N VAL A 205 -5.11 -12.11 -8.11
CA VAL A 205 -5.34 -10.72 -8.55
C VAL A 205 -4.83 -10.46 -9.96
N LEU A 206 -5.63 -9.77 -10.77
CA LEU A 206 -5.17 -9.11 -11.99
C LEU A 206 -5.20 -7.60 -11.75
N GLY A 207 -4.03 -6.98 -11.83
CA GLY A 207 -3.77 -5.62 -11.43
C GLY A 207 -3.72 -4.64 -12.60
N LEU A 208 -4.41 -3.50 -12.47
CA LEU A 208 -4.37 -2.40 -13.42
C LEU A 208 -4.12 -1.06 -12.71
N PRO A 209 -2.87 -0.69 -12.39
CA PRO A 209 -2.57 0.50 -11.62
C PRO A 209 -2.81 1.79 -12.43
N PHE A 210 -3.36 2.80 -11.75
CA PHE A 210 -3.58 4.13 -12.31
C PHE A 210 -2.64 5.15 -11.69
N ASN A 211 -2.68 5.30 -10.36
CA ASN A 211 -2.03 6.41 -9.65
C ASN A 211 -1.42 5.95 -8.31
N GLY A 212 -0.53 6.78 -7.75
CA GLY A 212 -0.05 6.64 -6.38
C GLY A 212 0.69 5.32 -6.11
N GLU A 213 0.36 4.70 -4.98
CA GLU A 213 1.00 3.49 -4.45
C GLU A 213 0.61 2.19 -5.19
N GLN A 214 -0.41 2.25 -6.05
CA GLN A 214 -1.02 1.09 -6.71
C GLN A 214 -0.02 0.21 -7.46
N ARG A 215 0.90 0.84 -8.22
CA ARG A 215 1.93 0.12 -8.98
C ARG A 215 2.92 -0.58 -8.06
N ALA A 216 3.33 0.06 -6.97
CA ALA A 216 4.23 -0.54 -5.99
C ALA A 216 3.56 -1.72 -5.26
N ASN A 217 2.28 -1.58 -4.90
CA ASN A 217 1.53 -2.64 -4.25
C ASN A 217 1.37 -3.87 -5.17
N LEU A 218 0.96 -3.67 -6.42
CA LEU A 218 0.83 -4.75 -7.40
C LEU A 218 2.17 -5.36 -7.77
N GLY A 219 3.24 -4.57 -7.83
CA GLY A 219 4.60 -5.08 -8.02
C GLY A 219 5.00 -6.05 -6.90
N LYS A 220 4.70 -5.72 -5.64
CA LYS A 220 4.93 -6.63 -4.49
C LYS A 220 4.07 -7.89 -4.58
N ALA A 221 2.80 -7.76 -4.95
CA ALA A 221 1.89 -8.89 -5.13
C ALA A 221 2.33 -9.85 -6.25
N GLN A 222 2.79 -9.29 -7.38
CA GLN A 222 3.32 -10.04 -8.51
C GLN A 222 4.65 -10.72 -8.17
N ALA A 223 5.56 -10.04 -7.46
CA ALA A 223 6.81 -10.64 -6.99
C ALA A 223 6.58 -11.83 -6.05
N LYS A 224 5.44 -11.84 -5.34
CA LYS A 224 4.99 -12.96 -4.49
C LYS A 224 4.17 -14.00 -5.25
N GLY A 225 4.00 -13.84 -6.56
CA GLY A 225 3.41 -14.84 -7.45
C GLY A 225 1.90 -14.99 -7.37
N TRP A 226 1.17 -14.10 -6.67
CA TRP A 226 -0.29 -14.18 -6.53
C TRP A 226 -1.05 -13.11 -7.32
N ALA A 227 -0.33 -12.24 -8.02
CA ALA A 227 -0.94 -11.26 -8.91
C ALA A 227 -0.23 -11.18 -10.26
N LEU A 228 -0.97 -10.74 -11.29
CA LEU A 228 -0.44 -10.34 -12.59
C LEU A 228 -0.78 -8.87 -12.83
N MET A 229 0.22 -8.02 -13.03
CA MET A 229 0.06 -6.58 -13.24
C MET A 229 0.21 -6.22 -14.72
N PHE A 230 -0.74 -5.45 -15.25
CA PHE A 230 -0.68 -4.89 -16.59
C PHE A 230 -0.29 -3.41 -16.58
N ASP A 231 0.28 -2.94 -17.69
CA ASP A 231 0.39 -1.51 -17.96
C ASP A 231 -0.84 -1.03 -18.73
N LYS A 232 -1.64 -0.16 -18.10
CA LYS A 232 -2.87 0.37 -18.72
C LYS A 232 -2.64 1.09 -20.05
N ARG A 233 -1.42 1.61 -20.30
CA ARG A 233 -1.10 2.37 -21.52
C ARG A 233 -0.88 1.44 -22.72
N GLN A 234 -0.56 0.18 -22.47
CA GLN A 234 -0.19 -0.80 -23.49
C GLN A 234 -1.17 -1.96 -23.55
N LEU A 235 -2.19 -1.97 -22.69
CA LEU A 235 -3.13 -3.08 -22.57
C LEU A 235 -3.90 -3.28 -23.87
N THR A 236 -3.78 -4.47 -24.45
CA THR A 236 -4.58 -4.92 -25.60
C THR A 236 -5.59 -5.97 -25.18
N THR A 237 -6.58 -6.22 -26.03
CA THR A 237 -7.56 -7.30 -25.87
C THR A 237 -6.89 -8.66 -25.70
N ASP A 238 -5.91 -8.98 -26.54
CA ASP A 238 -5.21 -10.28 -26.49
C ASP A 238 -4.39 -10.44 -25.21
N GLN A 239 -3.70 -9.37 -24.78
CA GLN A 239 -2.95 -9.38 -23.52
C GLN A 239 -3.86 -9.63 -22.32
N LEU A 240 -5.00 -8.94 -22.25
CA LEU A 240 -5.95 -9.12 -21.18
C LEU A 240 -6.57 -10.52 -21.20
N LEU A 241 -6.97 -11.01 -22.38
CA LEU A 241 -7.54 -12.34 -22.56
C LEU A 241 -6.56 -13.43 -22.10
N CYS A 242 -5.33 -13.39 -22.61
CA CYS A 242 -4.28 -14.34 -22.23
C CYS A 242 -3.97 -14.26 -20.73
N GLY A 243 -3.88 -13.07 -20.15
CA GLY A 243 -3.62 -12.90 -18.72
C GLY A 243 -4.74 -13.43 -17.84
N MET A 244 -6.01 -13.18 -18.20
CA MET A 244 -7.14 -13.73 -17.48
C MET A 244 -7.16 -15.26 -17.55
N GLN A 245 -6.98 -15.84 -18.75
CA GLN A 245 -6.88 -17.29 -18.92
C GLN A 245 -5.75 -17.88 -18.09
N ARG A 246 -4.59 -17.23 -18.08
CA ARG A 246 -3.42 -17.65 -17.31
C ARG A 246 -3.70 -17.68 -15.81
N VAL A 247 -4.20 -16.58 -15.24
CA VAL A 247 -4.46 -16.50 -13.79
C VAL A 247 -5.57 -17.46 -13.36
N LEU A 248 -6.58 -17.70 -14.22
CA LEU A 248 -7.68 -18.63 -13.94
C LEU A 248 -7.27 -20.11 -14.06
N SER A 249 -6.29 -20.44 -14.90
CA SER A 249 -5.87 -21.83 -15.17
C SER A 249 -4.66 -22.28 -14.34
N GLU A 250 -3.68 -21.40 -14.14
CA GLU A 250 -2.47 -21.72 -13.39
C GLU A 250 -2.77 -21.77 -11.89
N ARG A 251 -2.69 -22.97 -11.30
CA ARG A 251 -2.93 -23.19 -9.87
C ARG A 251 -1.94 -22.45 -8.96
N SER A 252 -0.76 -22.11 -9.47
CA SER A 252 0.31 -21.42 -8.75
C SER A 252 -0.16 -20.10 -8.13
N PHE A 253 -0.91 -19.26 -8.87
CA PHE A 253 -1.42 -17.99 -8.35
C PHE A 253 -2.28 -18.16 -7.11
N LYS A 254 -3.19 -19.15 -7.14
CA LYS A 254 -4.05 -19.48 -5.99
C LYS A 254 -3.24 -20.07 -4.83
N GLN A 255 -2.28 -20.94 -5.10
CA GLN A 255 -1.42 -21.51 -4.05
C GLN A 255 -0.57 -20.44 -3.35
N HIS A 256 -0.05 -19.48 -4.12
CA HIS A 256 0.71 -18.35 -3.59
C HIS A 256 -0.16 -17.44 -2.72
N ILE A 257 -1.39 -17.09 -3.15
CA ILE A 257 -2.26 -16.24 -2.32
C ILE A 257 -2.72 -16.96 -1.05
N GLN A 258 -2.98 -18.27 -1.13
CA GLN A 258 -3.32 -19.09 0.06
C GLN A 258 -2.17 -19.13 1.05
N THR A 259 -0.94 -19.24 0.57
CA THR A 259 0.25 -19.23 1.43
C THR A 259 0.48 -17.85 2.03
N ALA A 260 0.37 -16.78 1.23
CA ALA A 260 0.50 -15.41 1.72
C ALA A 260 -0.56 -15.06 2.77
N ALA A 261 -1.80 -15.55 2.60
CA ALA A 261 -2.90 -15.37 3.53
C ALA A 261 -2.70 -16.12 4.84
N ARG A 262 -2.17 -17.35 4.78
CA ARG A 262 -1.78 -18.10 5.99
C ARG A 262 -0.76 -17.31 6.79
N ILE A 263 0.31 -16.85 6.15
CA ILE A 263 1.32 -15.98 6.78
C ILE A 263 0.68 -14.69 7.31
N TYR A 264 -0.28 -14.10 6.60
CA TYR A 264 -0.96 -12.87 7.02
C TYR A 264 -1.74 -13.03 8.32
N LYS A 265 -2.41 -14.18 8.48
CA LYS A 265 -3.25 -14.49 9.64
C LYS A 265 -2.48 -15.16 10.78
N ASP A 266 -1.30 -15.70 10.49
CA ASP A 266 -0.44 -16.35 11.48
C ASP A 266 0.29 -15.30 12.32
N ARG A 267 -0.37 -14.91 13.42
CA ARG A 267 0.11 -13.91 14.37
C ARG A 267 -0.29 -14.31 15.79
N PRO A 268 0.50 -13.97 16.83
CA PRO A 268 0.20 -14.34 18.21
C PRO A 268 -1.14 -13.81 18.74
N LEU A 269 -1.50 -12.59 18.32
CA LEU A 269 -2.77 -11.93 18.63
C LEU A 269 -3.41 -11.46 17.33
N ASN A 270 -4.73 -11.59 17.22
CA ASN A 270 -5.44 -11.00 16.09
C ASN A 270 -5.35 -9.45 16.14
N ALA A 271 -5.66 -8.77 15.03
CA ALA A 271 -5.46 -7.33 14.91
C ALA A 271 -6.28 -6.55 15.95
N SER A 272 -7.52 -6.97 16.21
CA SER A 272 -8.39 -6.33 17.21
C SER A 272 -7.82 -6.47 18.63
N GLN A 273 -7.44 -7.68 19.02
CA GLN A 273 -6.86 -7.97 20.35
C GLN A 273 -5.54 -7.23 20.57
N LEU A 274 -4.65 -7.24 19.56
CA LEU A 274 -3.40 -6.50 19.59
C LEU A 274 -3.66 -5.00 19.81
N THR A 275 -4.62 -4.44 19.07
CA THR A 275 -4.99 -3.02 19.18
C THR A 275 -5.51 -2.69 20.58
N VAL A 276 -6.45 -3.48 21.09
CA VAL A 276 -7.03 -3.28 22.44
C VAL A 276 -5.94 -3.33 23.51
N TYR A 277 -5.10 -4.36 23.49
CA TYR A 277 -4.03 -4.53 24.46
C TYR A 277 -3.11 -3.30 24.53
N TRP A 278 -2.64 -2.81 23.38
CA TRP A 278 -1.71 -1.68 23.34
C TRP A 278 -2.38 -0.34 23.67
N LEU A 279 -3.65 -0.16 23.35
CA LEU A 279 -4.41 1.00 23.81
C LEU A 279 -4.54 0.99 25.34
N GLU A 280 -4.91 -0.15 25.93
CA GLU A 280 -4.97 -0.30 27.39
C GLU A 280 -3.60 -0.10 28.04
N TYR A 281 -2.53 -0.58 27.42
CA TYR A 281 -1.16 -0.36 27.89
C TYR A 281 -0.82 1.13 27.96
N ILE A 282 -1.13 1.89 26.90
CA ILE A 282 -0.87 3.33 26.87
C ILE A 282 -1.67 4.08 27.93
N LEU A 283 -2.94 3.71 28.13
CA LEU A 283 -3.78 4.29 29.17
C LEU A 283 -3.23 3.97 30.57
N ARG A 284 -2.84 2.72 30.81
CA ARG A 284 -2.26 2.24 32.08
C ARG A 284 -1.00 3.02 32.47
N TYR A 285 -0.16 3.34 31.48
CA TYR A 285 1.11 4.04 31.68
C TYR A 285 1.07 5.51 31.21
N LYS A 286 -0.12 6.13 31.17
CA LYS A 286 -0.33 7.57 30.94
C LYS A 286 0.47 8.13 29.75
N GLY A 287 0.46 7.42 28.63
CA GLY A 287 1.16 7.80 27.40
C GLY A 287 2.33 6.91 27.00
N ALA A 288 2.78 6.00 27.89
CA ALA A 288 3.77 4.96 27.60
C ALA A 288 5.04 5.47 26.88
N LEU A 289 5.71 6.47 27.46
CA LEU A 289 6.91 7.09 26.89
C LEU A 289 8.02 6.08 26.58
N GLN A 290 8.09 4.97 27.31
CA GLN A 290 9.02 3.87 27.07
C GLN A 290 8.88 3.18 25.70
N LEU A 291 7.76 3.37 24.98
CA LEU A 291 7.57 2.86 23.62
C LEU A 291 8.15 3.80 22.55
N SER A 292 8.50 5.03 22.94
CA SER A 292 9.02 6.05 22.04
C SER A 292 10.54 5.96 21.92
N GLY A 293 11.06 6.13 20.70
CA GLY A 293 12.50 6.29 20.49
C GLY A 293 12.99 7.66 20.96
N THR A 294 14.16 7.70 21.61
CA THR A 294 14.85 8.93 22.07
C THR A 294 15.14 9.91 20.94
N ALA A 295 15.28 9.40 19.71
CA ALA A 295 15.42 10.20 18.49
C ALA A 295 14.31 11.25 18.25
N ARG A 296 13.16 11.16 18.94
CA ARG A 296 12.09 12.18 18.84
C ARG A 296 12.44 13.48 19.56
N GLU A 297 13.31 13.41 20.56
CA GLU A 297 13.67 14.54 21.42
C GLU A 297 14.94 15.24 20.92
N LEU A 298 15.68 14.59 20.03
CA LEU A 298 16.93 15.12 19.48
C LEU A 298 16.64 16.31 18.54
N PRO A 299 17.41 17.40 18.66
CA PRO A 299 17.43 18.44 17.64
C PRO A 299 18.02 17.89 16.32
N LEU A 300 17.67 18.54 15.20
CA LEU A 300 18.06 18.03 13.87
C LEU A 300 19.57 17.86 13.69
N TYR A 301 20.40 18.69 14.32
CA TYR A 301 21.85 18.60 14.19
C TYR A 301 22.45 17.36 14.86
N GLU A 302 21.92 16.96 16.03
CA GLU A 302 22.28 15.72 16.72
C GLU A 302 21.73 14.51 15.98
N PHE A 303 20.46 14.57 15.55
CA PHE A 303 19.83 13.48 14.80
C PHE A 303 20.60 13.13 13.52
N TYR A 304 21.13 14.13 12.81
CA TYR A 304 21.93 13.93 11.59
C TYR A 304 23.45 13.88 11.82
N LEU A 305 23.91 13.93 13.08
CA LEU A 305 25.33 13.92 13.46
C LEU A 305 26.16 14.93 12.64
N LEU A 306 25.66 16.16 12.52
CA LEU A 306 26.25 17.18 11.64
C LEU A 306 27.68 17.55 12.07
N ASP A 307 27.92 17.56 13.38
CA ASP A 307 29.23 17.77 14.01
C ASP A 307 30.24 16.68 13.64
N VAL A 308 29.86 15.41 13.77
CA VAL A 308 30.70 14.26 13.41
C VAL A 308 31.00 14.26 11.91
N ARG A 309 29.99 14.52 11.08
CA ARG A 309 30.17 14.63 9.62
C ARG A 309 31.13 15.76 9.27
N LEU A 310 30.97 16.93 9.88
CA LEU A 310 31.85 18.08 9.66
C LEU A 310 33.30 17.76 10.06
N PHE A 311 33.50 17.08 11.20
CA PHE A 311 34.83 16.64 11.66
C PHE A 311 35.49 15.64 10.70
N ILE A 312 34.76 14.63 10.24
CA ILE A 312 35.29 13.63 9.30
C ILE A 312 35.65 14.28 7.95
N TYR A 313 34.76 15.10 7.40
CA TYR A 313 35.00 15.77 6.12
C TYR A 313 36.14 16.79 6.20
N SER A 314 36.29 17.51 7.31
CA SER A 314 37.40 18.44 7.49
C SER A 314 38.75 17.70 7.56
N MET A 315 38.83 16.58 8.29
CA MET A 315 40.03 15.74 8.31
C MET A 315 40.40 15.19 6.93
N LEU A 316 39.41 14.73 6.15
CA LEU A 316 39.64 14.25 4.78
C LEU A 316 40.15 15.35 3.85
N ILE A 317 39.58 16.56 3.94
CA ILE A 317 40.02 17.72 3.14
C ILE A 317 41.47 18.09 3.50
N ILE A 318 41.80 18.11 4.80
CA ILE A 318 43.16 18.39 5.27
C ILE A 318 44.14 17.34 4.75
N LEU A 319 43.79 16.05 4.82
CA LEU A 319 44.64 14.95 4.31
C LEU A 319 44.87 15.09 2.79
N ILE A 320 43.82 15.34 2.01
CA ILE A 320 43.93 15.57 0.57
C ILE A 320 44.85 16.75 0.29
N PHE A 321 44.68 17.85 1.02
CA PHE A 321 45.52 19.04 0.88
C PHE A 321 46.99 18.74 1.23
N MET A 322 47.26 17.98 2.30
CA MET A 322 48.63 17.56 2.64
C MET A 322 49.26 16.69 1.54
N LEU A 323 48.51 15.74 0.98
CA LEU A 323 49.01 14.89 -0.11
C LEU A 323 49.34 15.70 -1.36
N PHE A 324 48.44 16.61 -1.79
CA PHE A 324 48.71 17.52 -2.91
C PHE A 324 49.90 18.45 -2.65
N TRP A 325 50.07 18.91 -1.40
CA TRP A 325 51.20 19.74 -1.02
C TRP A 325 52.53 18.99 -1.04
N LEU A 326 52.55 17.72 -0.60
CA LEU A 326 53.72 16.86 -0.66
C LEU A 326 54.11 16.51 -2.09
N ASP A 327 53.14 16.21 -2.95
CA ASP A 327 53.34 15.88 -4.37
C ASP A 327 53.97 17.05 -5.14
N LYS A 328 53.46 18.27 -4.95
CA LYS A 328 54.07 19.50 -5.47
C LYS A 328 55.48 19.79 -4.95
N ARG A 329 55.89 19.16 -3.86
CA ARG A 329 57.22 19.33 -3.27
C ARG A 329 58.21 18.28 -3.75
N SER A 330 57.71 17.20 -4.35
CA SER A 330 58.52 16.15 -4.98
C SER A 330 58.78 16.38 -6.48
N GLU A 331 58.12 17.36 -7.10
CA GLU A 331 58.46 17.91 -8.43
C GLU A 331 59.50 19.05 -8.32
#